data_AF-A0A4Y2C839-F1
#
_entry.id   AF-A0A4Y2C839-F1
#
_cell.length_a   1.000
_cell.length_b   1.000
_cell.length_c   1.000
_cell.angle_alpha   90.00
_cell.angle_beta   90.00
_cell.angle_gamma   90.00
#
_symmetry.space_group_name_H-M   'P 1'
#
loop_
_entity.id
_entity.type
_entity.pdbx_description
1 polymer ?
#
loop_
_entity_poly.entity_id
_entity_poly.type
_entity_poly.pdbx_seq_one_letter_code
_entity_poly.pdbx_strand_id
1 'polypeptide(L)'
;MSARVVRTLTKPLLDKGYCLTMDNFYNSPDLADTLIKRKTDVCGTLRLNRKDLSQDPKTKKLKKVEIIAYQRVNLALWNSFILYYKAGVSRSPKQFRMGLVDKLIAENHGGKFSGASERTSISPSPLRLTSRHFPDVISATEKKNPKSQCALCCCKRDSR
;
A
#
# COMPACT_ATOMS: atom_id res chain seq x y z
N MET A 1 14.07 -19.28 -15.92
CA MET A 1 15.39 -19.44 -16.57
C MET A 1 16.12 -18.11 -16.79
N SER A 2 15.49 -17.06 -17.33
CA SER A 2 16.17 -15.80 -17.67
C SER A 2 16.79 -15.05 -16.47
N ALA A 3 16.17 -15.08 -15.29
CA ALA A 3 16.70 -14.42 -14.09
C ALA A 3 18.07 -14.95 -13.62
N ARG A 4 18.39 -16.22 -13.90
CA ARG A 4 19.70 -16.81 -13.54
C ARG A 4 20.84 -16.22 -14.37
N VAL A 5 20.58 -15.93 -15.65
CA VAL A 5 21.55 -15.32 -16.55
C VAL A 5 21.90 -13.92 -16.04
N VAL A 6 20.89 -13.09 -15.77
CA VAL A 6 21.08 -11.74 -15.24
C VAL A 6 21.88 -11.78 -13.95
N ARG A 7 21.46 -12.57 -12.95
CA ARG A 7 22.17 -12.68 -11.66
C ARG A 7 23.63 -13.12 -11.82
N THR A 8 23.95 -13.96 -12.81
CA THR A 8 25.32 -14.42 -13.04
C THR A 8 26.18 -13.33 -13.64
N LEU A 9 25.65 -12.60 -14.63
CA LEU A 9 26.37 -11.51 -15.29
C LEU A 9 26.54 -10.29 -14.38
N THR A 10 25.57 -10.02 -13.52
CA THR A 10 25.58 -8.82 -12.67
C THR A 10 26.26 -9.02 -11.33
N LYS A 11 26.59 -10.27 -10.93
CA LYS A 11 27.36 -10.60 -9.71
C LYS A 11 28.50 -9.63 -9.37
N PRO A 12 29.42 -9.29 -10.29
CA PRO A 12 30.54 -8.39 -9.98
C PRO A 12 30.14 -6.90 -9.83
N LEU A 13 28.90 -6.56 -10.19
CA LEU A 13 28.36 -5.20 -10.19
C LEU A 13 27.35 -4.97 -9.04
N LEU A 14 27.01 -6.00 -8.27
CA LEU A 14 26.08 -5.89 -7.15
C LEU A 14 26.66 -5.00 -6.04
N ASP A 15 25.76 -4.38 -5.26
CA ASP A 15 26.06 -3.57 -4.08
C ASP A 15 26.82 -2.25 -4.34
N LYS A 16 27.06 -1.91 -5.61
CA LYS A 16 27.77 -0.70 -6.05
C LYS A 16 26.85 0.48 -6.38
N GLY A 17 25.52 0.31 -6.31
CA GLY A 17 24.57 1.39 -6.60
C GLY A 17 24.24 1.58 -8.09
N TYR A 18 24.57 0.62 -8.95
CA TYR A 18 24.28 0.72 -10.38
C TYR A 18 22.80 0.53 -10.70
N CYS A 19 22.36 1.13 -11.81
CA CYS A 19 21.05 0.89 -12.41
C CYS A 19 21.22 0.03 -13.66
N LEU A 20 20.53 -1.11 -13.69
CA LEU A 20 20.59 -2.09 -14.76
C LEU A 20 19.45 -1.88 -15.74
N THR A 21 19.77 -1.50 -16.97
CA THR A 21 18.79 -1.47 -18.06
C THR A 21 18.76 -2.83 -18.74
N MET A 22 17.59 -3.48 -18.76
CA MET A 22 17.45 -4.83 -19.33
C MET A 22 16.27 -4.95 -20.28
N ASP A 23 16.42 -5.86 -21.26
CA ASP A 23 15.36 -6.21 -22.18
C ASP A 23 14.21 -6.96 -21.46
N ASN A 24 13.03 -6.83 -22.03
CA ASN A 24 11.76 -7.38 -21.57
C ASN A 24 11.80 -8.89 -21.28
N PHE A 25 12.60 -9.65 -22.05
CA PHE A 25 12.78 -11.09 -21.83
C PHE A 25 13.44 -11.42 -20.49
N TYR A 26 14.32 -10.54 -20.01
CA TYR A 26 15.07 -10.72 -18.78
C TYR A 26 14.41 -10.04 -17.58
N ASN A 27 13.55 -9.05 -17.84
CA ASN A 27 12.87 -8.29 -16.79
C ASN A 27 11.78 -9.10 -16.08
N SER A 28 11.77 -9.07 -14.75
CA SER A 28 10.67 -9.60 -13.92
C SER A 28 10.60 -8.88 -12.57
N PRO A 29 9.38 -8.72 -11.99
CA PRO A 29 9.21 -8.13 -10.67
C PRO A 29 10.02 -8.83 -9.56
N ASP A 30 10.01 -10.16 -9.51
CA ASP A 30 10.77 -10.94 -8.51
C ASP A 30 12.30 -10.71 -8.63
N LEU A 31 12.80 -10.60 -9.86
CA LEU A 31 14.21 -10.31 -10.09
C LEU A 31 14.56 -8.88 -9.66
N ALA A 32 13.73 -7.90 -10.00
CA ALA A 32 13.90 -6.51 -9.59
C ALA A 32 13.95 -6.40 -8.05
N ASP A 33 13.06 -7.10 -7.35
CA ASP A 33 13.03 -7.14 -5.89
C ASP A 33 14.32 -7.70 -5.28
N THR A 34 14.89 -8.73 -5.92
CA THR A 34 16.16 -9.31 -5.48
C THR A 34 17.33 -8.36 -5.72
N LEU A 35 17.37 -7.69 -6.87
CA LEU A 35 18.46 -6.78 -7.24
C LEU A 35 18.44 -5.50 -6.40
N ILE A 36 17.27 -4.95 -6.12
CA ILE A 36 17.11 -3.75 -5.29
C ILE A 36 17.56 -3.99 -3.85
N LYS A 37 17.34 -5.20 -3.31
CA LYS A 37 17.90 -5.61 -2.00
C LYS A 37 19.43 -5.55 -1.97
N ARG A 38 20.09 -5.68 -3.12
CA ARG A 38 21.55 -5.60 -3.31
C ARG A 38 21.99 -4.26 -3.90
N LYS A 39 21.28 -3.18 -3.53
CA LYS A 39 21.53 -1.81 -4.00
C LYS A 39 21.71 -1.69 -5.52
N THR A 40 20.96 -2.47 -6.28
CA THR A 40 21.01 -2.45 -7.74
C THR A 40 19.61 -2.14 -8.26
N ASP A 41 19.45 -0.96 -8.84
CA ASP A 41 18.19 -0.58 -9.46
C ASP A 41 18.02 -1.24 -10.83
N VAL A 42 16.78 -1.34 -11.29
CA VAL A 42 16.46 -1.97 -12.57
C VAL A 42 15.51 -1.07 -13.35
N CYS A 43 15.81 -0.89 -14.63
CA CYS A 43 14.96 -0.20 -15.59
C CYS A 43 14.74 -1.11 -16.80
N GLY A 44 13.51 -1.18 -17.30
CA GLY A 44 13.21 -2.00 -18.46
C GLY A 44 11.71 -2.11 -18.69
N THR A 45 11.35 -2.56 -19.89
CA THR A 45 9.97 -2.85 -20.24
C THR A 45 9.57 -4.22 -19.71
N LEU A 46 8.27 -4.45 -19.52
CA LEU A 46 7.75 -5.74 -19.04
C LEU A 46 6.51 -6.14 -19.86
N ARG A 47 6.41 -7.41 -20.26
CA ARG A 47 5.19 -7.97 -20.87
C ARG A 47 4.08 -8.11 -19.83
N LEU A 48 2.88 -7.65 -20.17
CA LEU A 48 1.68 -7.76 -19.32
C LEU A 48 1.33 -9.21 -18.95
N ASN A 49 1.66 -10.17 -19.81
CA ASN A 49 1.37 -11.59 -19.60
C ASN A 49 2.31 -12.28 -18.58
N ARG A 50 3.17 -11.54 -17.89
CA ARG A 50 4.04 -12.10 -16.82
C ARG A 50 3.19 -12.49 -15.60
N LYS A 51 3.49 -13.67 -15.03
CA LYS A 51 2.79 -14.22 -13.87
C LYS A 51 2.87 -13.29 -12.65
N ASP A 52 4.04 -12.67 -12.46
CA ASP A 52 4.37 -11.90 -11.24
C ASP A 52 3.88 -10.44 -11.27
N LEU A 53 3.14 -10.05 -12.30
CA LEU A 53 2.60 -8.70 -12.43
C LEU A 53 1.23 -8.60 -11.74
N SER A 54 1.01 -7.53 -10.97
CA SER A 54 -0.29 -7.20 -10.36
C SER A 54 -1.42 -7.22 -11.39
N GLN A 55 -2.65 -7.49 -10.96
CA GLN A 55 -3.79 -7.58 -11.89
C GLN A 55 -4.16 -6.21 -12.50
N ASP A 56 -3.91 -5.10 -11.79
CA ASP A 56 -4.24 -3.74 -12.25
C ASP A 56 -3.70 -3.36 -13.64
N PRO A 57 -2.41 -3.58 -13.97
CA PRO A 57 -1.91 -3.35 -15.33
C PRO A 57 -2.46 -4.32 -16.37
N LYS A 58 -2.92 -5.51 -15.98
CA LYS A 58 -3.44 -6.52 -16.92
C LYS A 58 -4.86 -6.19 -17.40
N THR A 59 -5.63 -5.48 -16.59
CA THR A 59 -7.03 -5.12 -16.90
C THR A 59 -7.14 -3.82 -17.70
N LYS A 60 -6.09 -3.00 -17.74
CA LYS A 60 -6.10 -1.70 -18.41
C LYS A 60 -5.71 -1.84 -19.90
N LYS A 61 -6.67 -1.61 -20.80
CA LYS A 61 -6.37 -1.48 -22.24
C LYS A 61 -5.71 -0.12 -22.50
N LEU A 62 -4.43 -0.14 -22.82
CA LEU A 62 -3.68 1.07 -23.18
C LEU A 62 -3.99 1.47 -24.62
N LYS A 63 -4.19 2.78 -24.85
CA LYS A 63 -4.25 3.35 -26.20
C LYS A 63 -2.85 3.35 -26.82
N LYS A 64 -2.79 3.39 -28.15
CA LYS A 64 -1.52 3.57 -28.88
C LYS A 64 -0.86 4.86 -28.37
N VAL A 65 0.40 4.78 -27.94
CA VAL A 65 1.21 5.87 -27.30
C VAL A 65 1.06 6.00 -25.76
N GLU A 66 0.15 5.30 -25.10
CA GLU A 66 0.09 5.32 -23.63
C GLU A 66 1.15 4.40 -23.00
N ILE A 67 1.87 4.92 -22.00
CA ILE A 67 2.89 4.19 -21.24
C ILE A 67 2.47 4.17 -19.77
N ILE A 68 2.40 2.98 -19.17
CA ILE A 68 2.30 2.85 -17.71
C ILE A 68 3.70 2.61 -17.16
N ALA A 69 4.22 3.56 -16.40
CA ALA A 69 5.47 3.41 -15.66
C ALA A 69 5.17 2.92 -14.24
N TYR A 70 5.79 1.81 -13.84
CA TYR A 70 5.78 1.36 -12.45
C TYR A 70 7.14 1.66 -11.84
N GLN A 71 7.18 2.69 -11.00
CA GLN A 71 8.33 2.93 -10.14
C GLN A 71 8.01 2.38 -8.76
N ARG A 72 8.98 1.72 -8.12
CA ARG A 72 8.81 1.30 -6.73
C ARG A 72 8.53 2.52 -5.88
N VAL A 73 7.33 2.57 -5.32
CA VAL A 73 6.81 3.64 -4.45
C VAL A 73 7.83 4.07 -3.41
N ASN A 74 8.65 3.15 -2.91
CA ASN A 74 9.70 3.44 -1.93
C ASN A 74 10.73 4.48 -2.39
N LEU A 75 11.14 4.49 -3.67
CA LEU A 75 12.12 5.46 -4.17
C LEU A 75 11.48 6.84 -4.28
N ALA A 76 10.26 6.92 -4.82
CA ALA A 76 9.49 8.16 -4.86
C ALA A 76 9.22 8.70 -3.45
N LEU A 77 8.86 7.81 -2.51
CA LEU A 77 8.63 8.13 -1.11
C LEU A 77 9.90 8.68 -0.45
N TRP A 78 11.05 8.04 -0.68
CA TRP A 78 12.33 8.49 -0.11
C TRP A 78 12.79 9.82 -0.69
N ASN A 79 12.68 10.00 -2.01
CA ASN A 79 13.00 11.27 -2.66
C ASN A 79 12.09 12.40 -2.14
N SER A 80 10.78 12.14 -2.02
CA SER A 80 9.83 13.10 -1.45
C SER A 80 10.15 13.43 0.02
N PHE A 81 10.61 12.45 0.80
CA PHE A 81 11.02 12.65 2.19
C PHE A 81 12.28 13.52 2.30
N ILE A 82 13.29 13.29 1.45
CA ILE A 82 14.51 14.11 1.43
C ILE A 82 14.17 15.58 1.12
N LEU A 83 13.30 15.82 0.15
CA LEU A 83 12.84 17.17 -0.18
C LEU A 83 12.07 17.81 0.99
N TYR A 84 11.19 17.05 1.64
CA TYR A 84 10.44 17.48 2.81
C TYR A 84 11.35 17.85 3.99
N TYR A 85 12.39 17.05 4.22
CA TYR A 85 13.39 17.29 5.24
C TYR A 85 14.23 18.54 4.93
N LYS A 86 14.67 18.70 3.68
CA LYS A 86 15.41 19.89 3.22
C LYS A 86 14.60 21.19 3.31
N ALA A 87 13.27 21.11 3.24
CA ALA A 87 12.38 22.26 3.45
C ALA A 87 12.27 22.69 4.93
N GLY A 88 13.07 22.09 5.83
CA GLY A 88 13.15 22.46 7.25
C GLY A 88 12.14 21.74 8.14
N VAL A 89 11.37 20.78 7.62
CA VAL A 89 10.40 20.03 8.43
C VAL A 89 11.03 18.76 8.96
N SER A 90 11.33 18.76 10.26
CA SER A 90 11.84 17.56 10.95
C SER A 90 10.69 16.61 11.28
N ARG A 91 10.59 15.50 10.54
CA ARG A 91 9.74 14.34 10.85
C ARG A 91 10.53 13.06 10.66
N SER A 92 10.18 12.03 11.43
CA SER A 92 10.73 10.69 11.17
C SER A 92 10.18 10.12 9.84
N PRO A 93 10.95 9.28 9.12
CA PRO A 93 10.48 8.64 7.89
C PRO A 93 9.15 7.89 8.06
N LYS A 94 8.96 7.25 9.22
CA LYS A 94 7.71 6.56 9.58
C LYS A 94 6.52 7.52 9.65
N GLN A 95 6.68 8.65 10.35
CA GLN A 95 5.62 9.67 10.47
C GLN A 95 5.32 10.35 9.14
N PHE A 96 6.34 10.59 8.32
CA PHE A 96 6.16 11.10 6.96
C PHE A 96 5.30 10.15 6.12
N ARG A 97 5.65 8.85 6.13
CA ARG A 97 4.92 7.82 5.38
C ARG A 97 3.47 7.69 5.83
N MET A 98 3.22 7.62 7.15
CA MET A 98 1.85 7.55 7.68
C MET A 98 1.02 8.77 7.27
N GLY A 99 1.56 9.98 7.45
CA GLY A 99 0.85 11.19 7.07
C GLY A 99 0.59 11.33 5.58
N LEU A 100 1.47 10.79 4.71
CA LEU A 100 1.22 10.72 3.27
C LEU A 100 0.08 9.75 2.95
N VAL A 101 0.06 8.57 3.57
CA VAL A 101 -1.02 7.58 3.40
C VAL A 101 -2.36 8.16 3.84
N ASP A 102 -2.41 8.83 5.00
CA ASP A 102 -3.63 9.46 5.50
C ASP A 102 -4.17 10.53 4.53
N LYS A 103 -3.28 11.36 3.97
CA LYS A 103 -3.65 12.37 2.96
C LYS A 103 -4.16 11.75 1.67
N LEU A 104 -3.47 10.73 1.14
CA LEU A 104 -3.90 10.03 -0.06
C LEU A 104 -5.26 9.36 0.13
N ILE A 105 -5.53 8.80 1.31
CA ILE A 105 -6.84 8.23 1.64
C ILE A 105 -7.91 9.33 1.65
N ALA A 106 -7.63 10.47 2.30
CA ALA A 106 -8.57 11.59 2.36
C ALA A 106 -8.90 12.16 0.97
N GLU A 107 -7.90 12.33 0.11
CA GLU A 107 -8.05 12.86 -1.25
C GLU A 107 -8.83 11.93 -2.17
N ASN A 108 -8.62 10.61 -2.07
CA ASN A 108 -9.21 9.64 -3.01
C ASN A 108 -10.52 9.01 -2.54
N HIS A 109 -10.84 9.03 -1.23
CA HIS A 109 -12.07 8.45 -0.69
C HIS A 109 -13.17 9.48 -0.36
N GLY A 110 -13.01 10.74 -0.77
CA GLY A 110 -14.09 11.74 -0.84
C GLY A 110 -14.76 12.17 0.48
N GLY A 111 -14.34 11.64 1.62
CA GLY A 111 -14.88 12.02 2.92
C GLY A 111 -14.08 13.15 3.57
N LYS A 112 -14.66 14.35 3.68
CA LYS A 112 -14.19 15.32 4.68
C LYS A 112 -14.41 14.73 6.07
N PHE A 113 -13.41 14.06 6.63
CA PHE A 113 -13.42 13.71 8.04
C PHE A 113 -12.93 14.92 8.81
N SER A 114 -13.85 15.84 9.11
CA SER A 114 -13.57 16.88 10.09
C SER A 114 -13.24 16.20 11.42
N GLY A 115 -12.00 16.38 11.87
CA GLY A 115 -11.68 16.23 13.29
C GLY A 115 -12.65 17.11 14.08
N ALA A 116 -13.21 16.53 15.14
CA ALA A 116 -14.38 16.98 15.88
C ALA A 116 -15.72 16.77 15.13
N SER A 117 -16.36 15.64 15.40
CA SER A 117 -17.82 15.55 15.34
C SER A 117 -18.32 15.35 16.77
N GLU A 118 -18.82 16.43 17.35
CA GLU A 118 -20.08 16.33 18.09
C GLU A 118 -21.07 15.54 17.21
N ARG A 119 -21.69 14.52 17.80
CA ARG A 119 -22.80 13.70 17.27
C ARG A 119 -22.48 12.78 16.08
N THR A 120 -22.38 11.49 16.43
CA THR A 120 -22.68 10.27 15.66
C THR A 120 -22.74 10.40 14.13
N SER A 121 -21.61 10.23 13.45
CA SER A 121 -21.60 10.06 11.98
C SER A 121 -22.18 8.69 11.58
N ILE A 122 -23.07 8.68 10.60
CA ILE A 122 -23.75 7.47 10.10
C ILE A 122 -22.80 6.57 9.29
N SER A 123 -21.74 7.14 8.69
CA SER A 123 -20.74 6.37 7.95
C SER A 123 -19.47 6.14 8.79
N PRO A 124 -18.95 4.89 8.83
CA PRO A 124 -17.68 4.62 9.49
C PRO A 124 -16.53 5.24 8.68
N SER A 125 -15.61 5.91 9.37
CA SER A 125 -14.36 6.38 8.76
C SER A 125 -13.63 5.20 8.08
N PRO A 126 -13.04 5.39 6.89
CA PRO A 126 -12.25 4.36 6.21
C PRO A 126 -10.95 4.02 6.97
N LEU A 127 -10.53 4.86 7.92
CA LEU A 127 -9.45 4.56 8.88
C LEU A 127 -9.92 3.70 10.06
N ARG A 128 -11.24 3.58 10.27
CA ARG A 128 -11.82 2.68 11.25
C ARG A 128 -11.75 1.28 10.66
N LEU A 129 -10.79 0.48 11.13
CA LEU A 129 -10.71 -0.96 10.82
C LEU A 129 -12.04 -1.63 11.21
N THR A 130 -12.95 -1.81 10.26
CA THR A 130 -14.25 -2.45 10.45
C THR A 130 -14.08 -3.97 10.48
N SER A 131 -13.42 -4.49 11.52
CA SER A 131 -13.69 -5.80 12.15
C SER A 131 -12.47 -6.36 12.92
N ARG A 132 -12.68 -6.66 14.21
CA ARG A 132 -12.46 -8.00 14.78
C ARG A 132 -13.60 -8.29 15.76
N HIS A 133 -14.49 -9.21 15.39
CA HIS A 133 -15.35 -9.90 16.34
C HIS A 133 -14.49 -10.98 17.03
N PHE A 134 -14.41 -10.97 18.36
CA PHE A 134 -14.20 -12.21 19.11
C PHE A 134 -15.57 -12.68 19.63
N PRO A 135 -15.90 -13.99 19.57
CA PRO A 135 -17.16 -14.50 20.09
C PRO A 135 -17.28 -14.32 21.61
N ASP A 136 -18.44 -13.80 22.02
CA ASP A 136 -18.88 -13.55 23.40
C ASP A 136 -19.25 -14.84 24.17
N VAL A 137 -19.23 -14.75 25.50
CA VAL A 137 -20.35 -15.30 26.31
C VAL A 137 -20.78 -14.22 27.30
N ILE A 138 -22.04 -13.78 27.21
CA ILE A 138 -22.66 -12.86 28.17
C ILE A 138 -23.44 -13.70 29.18
N SER A 139 -22.96 -13.79 30.42
CA SER A 139 -23.67 -14.47 31.50
C SER A 139 -24.89 -13.66 31.95
N ALA A 140 -25.99 -14.34 32.29
CA ALA A 140 -27.21 -13.70 32.78
C ALA A 140 -26.91 -12.84 34.03
N THR A 141 -27.43 -11.61 34.08
CA THR A 141 -27.31 -10.76 35.25
C THR A 141 -28.70 -10.39 35.76
N GLU A 142 -28.95 -10.55 37.06
CA GLU A 142 -30.21 -10.17 37.74
C GLU A 142 -30.45 -8.65 37.83
N LYS A 143 -29.74 -7.84 37.05
CA LYS A 143 -29.74 -6.37 37.18
C LYS A 143 -30.72 -5.69 36.23
N LYS A 144 -31.47 -4.74 36.79
CA LYS A 144 -32.48 -3.88 36.15
C LYS A 144 -31.95 -3.00 34.99
N ASN A 145 -30.64 -2.80 34.84
CA ASN A 145 -30.04 -1.92 33.80
C ASN A 145 -28.77 -2.52 33.16
N PRO A 146 -28.87 -3.16 31.98
CA PRO A 146 -27.72 -3.68 31.25
C PRO A 146 -26.97 -2.57 30.49
N LYS A 147 -25.65 -2.75 30.28
CA LYS A 147 -24.81 -1.79 29.52
C LYS A 147 -25.07 -1.87 28.01
N SER A 148 -24.79 -0.78 27.31
CA SER A 148 -25.10 -0.59 25.89
C SER A 148 -24.44 -1.67 25.02
N GLN A 149 -25.28 -2.30 24.21
CA GLN A 149 -24.89 -3.35 23.27
C GLN A 149 -24.05 -2.75 22.13
N CYS A 150 -23.14 -3.56 21.57
CA CYS A 150 -22.28 -3.14 20.45
C CYS A 150 -23.12 -2.78 19.22
N ALA A 151 -22.97 -1.56 18.71
CA ALA A 151 -23.74 -1.03 17.58
C ALA A 151 -23.73 -1.94 16.33
N LEU A 152 -22.65 -2.69 16.06
CA LEU A 152 -22.58 -3.63 14.94
C LEU A 152 -23.23 -5.00 15.25
N CYS A 153 -23.29 -5.40 16.52
CA CYS A 153 -23.93 -6.64 16.96
C CYS A 153 -25.44 -6.46 17.17
N CYS A 154 -25.90 -5.25 17.53
CA CYS A 154 -27.32 -4.91 17.62
C CYS A 154 -28.02 -5.07 16.28
N CYS A 155 -27.40 -4.56 15.20
CA CYS A 155 -27.98 -4.61 13.86
C CYS A 155 -28.29 -6.04 13.36
N LYS A 156 -27.62 -7.07 13.90
CA LYS A 156 -27.86 -8.48 13.56
C LYS A 156 -28.92 -9.16 14.43
N ARG A 157 -29.31 -8.56 15.57
CA ARG A 157 -30.43 -9.05 16.39
C ARG A 157 -31.77 -8.57 15.87
N ASP A 158 -31.82 -7.35 15.35
CA ASP A 158 -33.07 -6.73 14.89
C ASP A 158 -33.50 -7.20 13.48
N SER A 159 -32.70 -8.05 12.83
CA SER A 159 -32.96 -8.62 11.51
C SER A 159 -33.37 -10.10 11.56
N ARG A 160 -33.90 -10.57 12.69
CA ARG A 160 -34.42 -11.92 12.89
C ARG A 160 -35.87 -11.91 13.36
#